data_AF-A0A7U2TY14-F1
#
_entry.id   AF-A0A7U2TY14-F1
#
_cell.length_a   1.000
_cell.length_b   1.000
_cell.length_c   1.000
_cell.angle_alpha   90.00
_cell.angle_beta   90.00
_cell.angle_gamma   90.00
#
_symmetry.space_group_name_H-M   'P 1'
#
loop_
_entity.id
_entity.type
_entity.pdbx_description
1 polymer ?
#
loop_
_entity_poly.entity_id
_entity_poly.type
_entity_poly.pdbx_seq_one_letter_code
_entity_poly.pdbx_strand_id
1 'polypeptide(L)' 'MTHNQTSKSHKNTPNKLSNQVKSILQEKGFSSVFNWQDYQYFKDQVKTAFNKSQAIAEKFIEDNNYQNSDFNEYIF' A
#
# COMPACT_ATOMS: atom_id res chain seq x y z
N MET A 1 8.94 -47.45 -1.48
CA MET A 1 9.63 -46.32 -2.14
C MET A 1 8.66 -45.14 -2.14
N THR A 2 8.90 -43.91 -1.71
CA THR A 2 9.90 -43.19 -0.92
C THR A 2 9.22 -41.84 -0.63
N HIS A 3 9.43 -41.29 0.56
CA HIS A 3 8.87 -40.05 1.10
C HIS A 3 8.97 -38.82 0.17
N ASN A 4 8.05 -37.84 0.29
CA ASN A 4 8.41 -36.57 0.96
C ASN A 4 7.24 -35.61 1.20
N GLN A 5 7.08 -35.25 2.47
CA GLN A 5 6.41 -34.04 2.94
C GLN A 5 7.14 -32.80 2.40
N THR A 6 6.41 -31.76 2.01
CA THR A 6 6.87 -30.37 2.24
C THR A 6 5.70 -29.52 2.73
N SER A 7 5.66 -29.41 4.04
CA SER A 7 5.05 -28.34 4.81
C SER A 7 5.30 -26.98 4.16
N LYS A 8 4.27 -26.38 3.57
CA LYS A 8 4.30 -24.94 3.22
C LYS A 8 4.19 -24.16 4.52
N SER A 9 5.37 -23.98 5.12
CA SER A 9 5.78 -22.96 6.07
C SER A 9 4.69 -21.92 6.32
N HIS A 10 4.11 -21.95 7.52
CA HIS A 10 3.45 -20.78 8.08
C HIS A 10 4.48 -19.66 8.08
N LYS A 11 4.45 -18.86 7.02
CA LYS A 11 5.10 -17.56 6.96
C LYS A 11 4.39 -16.72 8.00
N ASN A 12 4.85 -16.83 9.24
CA ASN A 12 4.66 -15.86 10.30
C ASN A 12 5.48 -14.62 9.89
N THR A 13 5.21 -14.06 8.71
CA THR A 13 5.77 -12.79 8.31
C THR A 13 5.10 -11.79 9.22
N PRO A 14 5.84 -11.13 10.14
CA PRO A 14 5.26 -10.10 11.00
C PRO A 14 4.48 -9.19 10.08
N ASN A 15 3.19 -9.03 10.36
CA ASN A 15 2.18 -8.43 9.50
C ASN A 15 2.71 -7.09 8.99
N LYS A 16 3.40 -7.11 7.83
CA LYS A 16 4.23 -5.97 7.44
C LYS A 16 3.25 -4.87 7.07
N LEU A 17 3.36 -3.73 7.73
CA LEU A 17 2.51 -2.57 7.47
C LEU A 17 2.44 -2.27 5.95
N SER A 18 3.55 -2.42 5.24
CA SER A 18 3.63 -2.31 3.78
C SER A 18 2.71 -3.28 3.02
N ASN A 19 2.53 -4.51 3.49
CA ASN A 19 1.64 -5.48 2.86
C ASN A 19 0.19 -5.07 3.07
N GLN A 20 -0.17 -4.61 4.27
CA GLN A 20 -1.51 -4.10 4.56
C GLN A 20 -1.84 -2.87 3.69
N VAL A 21 -0.90 -1.92 3.58
CA VAL A 21 -1.05 -0.76 2.68
C VAL A 21 -1.27 -1.21 1.23
N LYS A 22 -0.45 -2.16 0.74
CA LYS A 22 -0.61 -2.71 -0.62
C LYS A 22 -1.96 -3.37 -0.84
N SER A 23 -2.43 -4.16 0.13
CA SER A 23 -3.76 -4.78 0.05
C SER A 23 -4.87 -3.74 -0.05
N ILE A 24 -4.84 -2.70 0.79
CA ILE A 24 -5.82 -1.62 0.77
C ILE A 24 -5.77 -0.87 -0.58
N LEU A 25 -4.57 -0.56 -1.08
CA LEU A 25 -4.41 0.10 -2.38
C LEU A 25 -4.92 -0.78 -3.51
N GLN A 26 -4.64 -2.09 -3.49
CA GLN A 26 -5.11 -3.03 -4.49
C GLN A 26 -6.64 -3.16 -4.49
N GLU A 27 -7.26 -3.25 -3.32
CA GLU A 27 -8.73 -3.28 -3.18
C GLU A 27 -9.38 -2.01 -3.74
N LYS A 28 -8.68 -0.87 -3.67
CA LYS A 28 -9.14 0.42 -4.19
C LYS A 28 -8.73 0.70 -5.65
N GLY A 29 -8.00 -0.19 -6.31
CA GLY A 29 -7.54 -0.01 -7.70
C GLY A 29 -6.26 0.82 -7.87
N PHE A 30 -5.55 1.14 -6.79
CA PHE A 30 -4.32 1.93 -6.77
C PHE A 30 -3.06 1.07 -6.56
N SER A 31 -3.08 -0.23 -6.90
CA SER A 31 -1.92 -1.11 -6.65
C SER A 31 -0.61 -0.65 -7.32
N SER A 32 -0.72 0.08 -8.44
CA SER A 32 0.41 0.61 -9.21
C SER A 32 1.09 1.82 -8.57
N VAL A 33 0.41 2.55 -7.68
CA VAL A 33 0.94 3.79 -7.10
C VAL A 33 1.90 3.53 -5.94
N PHE A 34 1.89 2.31 -5.40
CA PHE A 34 2.75 1.95 -4.28
C PHE A 34 4.23 1.99 -4.69
N ASN A 35 5.00 2.83 -4.00
CA ASN A 35 6.44 2.83 -4.05
C ASN A 35 7.05 2.96 -2.64
N TRP A 36 8.31 2.56 -2.50
CA TRP A 36 8.96 2.53 -1.19
C TRP A 36 9.32 3.91 -0.65
N GLN A 37 9.59 4.88 -1.53
CA GLN A 37 9.96 6.24 -1.15
C GLN A 37 8.79 6.95 -0.47
N ASP A 38 7.65 6.99 -1.14
CA ASP A 38 6.41 7.58 -0.65
C ASP A 38 5.87 6.82 0.56
N TYR A 39 6.01 5.50 0.57
CA TYR A 39 5.65 4.72 1.76
C TYR A 39 6.43 5.15 3.00
N GLN A 40 7.75 5.38 2.91
CA GLN A 40 8.52 5.86 4.07
C GLN A 40 8.12 7.29 4.43
N TYR A 41 7.91 8.15 3.44
CA TYR A 41 7.46 9.53 3.65
C TYR A 41 6.11 9.58 4.37
N PHE A 42 5.08 8.91 3.85
CA PHE A 42 3.75 8.86 4.46
C PHE A 42 3.75 8.15 5.80
N LYS A 43 4.57 7.10 5.97
CA LYS A 43 4.74 6.42 7.27
C LYS A 43 5.27 7.37 8.33
N ASP A 44 6.13 8.33 7.96
CA ASP A 44 6.60 9.37 8.87
C ASP A 44 5.50 10.37 9.24
N GLN A 45 4.65 10.73 8.27
CA GLN A 45 3.51 11.64 8.47
C GLN A 45 2.42 11.05 9.39
N VAL A 46 2.20 9.73 9.34
CA VAL A 46 1.10 9.07 10.09
C VAL A 46 1.54 8.46 11.43
N LYS A 47 2.64 8.93 12.02
CA LYS A 47 3.21 8.37 13.27
C LYS A 47 2.18 8.26 14.41
N THR A 48 1.27 9.22 14.50
CA THR A 48 0.22 9.33 15.52
C THR A 48 -1.11 8.70 15.11
N ALA A 49 -1.24 8.19 13.88
CA ALA A 49 -2.47 7.57 13.41
C ALA A 49 -2.72 6.23 14.11
N PHE A 50 -3.98 6.01 14.53
CA PHE A 50 -4.41 4.75 15.14
C PHE A 50 -4.29 3.58 14.15
N ASN A 51 -4.78 3.76 12.92
CA ASN A 51 -4.63 2.79 11.84
C ASN A 51 -3.64 3.32 10.79
N LYS A 52 -2.38 2.95 10.94
CA LYS A 52 -1.30 3.42 10.07
C LYS A 52 -1.42 2.91 8.64
N SER A 53 -1.89 1.69 8.41
CA SER A 53 -2.00 1.14 7.05
C SER A 53 -3.08 1.84 6.24
N GLN A 54 -4.23 2.11 6.87
CA GLN A 54 -5.28 2.92 6.28
C GLN A 54 -4.79 4.34 5.98
N ALA A 55 -4.20 5.01 6.96
CA ALA A 55 -3.76 6.40 6.80
C ALA A 55 -2.68 6.56 5.71
N ILE A 56 -1.76 5.60 5.60
CA ILE A 56 -0.76 5.61 4.51
C ILE A 56 -1.44 5.38 3.16
N ALA A 57 -2.35 4.42 3.05
CA ALA A 57 -3.05 4.16 1.80
C ALA A 57 -3.90 5.37 1.35
N GLU A 58 -4.54 6.06 2.29
CA GLU A 58 -5.26 7.30 2.01
C GLU A 58 -4.34 8.40 1.50
N LYS A 59 -3.13 8.54 2.06
CA LYS A 59 -2.13 9.49 1.56
C LYS A 59 -1.67 9.19 0.13
N PHE A 60 -1.46 7.91 -0.19
CA PHE A 60 -1.17 7.49 -1.57
C PHE A 60 -2.29 7.85 -2.54
N ILE A 61 -3.54 7.63 -2.14
CA ILE A 61 -4.72 7.93 -2.96
C ILE A 61 -4.88 9.43 -3.13
N GLU A 62 -4.74 10.19 -2.04
CA GLU A 62 -4.80 11.66 -2.04
C GLU A 62 -3.74 12.22 -3.01
N ASP A 63 -2.47 11.85 -2.83
CA ASP A 63 -1.37 12.31 -3.68
C ASP A 63 -1.58 11.94 -5.16
N ASN A 64 -2.02 10.70 -5.43
CA ASN A 64 -2.32 10.28 -6.80
C ASN A 64 -3.52 11.01 -7.40
N ASN A 65 -4.55 11.32 -6.61
CA ASN A 65 -5.67 12.14 -7.09
C ASN A 65 -5.22 13.57 -7.38
N TYR A 66 -4.37 14.18 -6.54
CA TYR A 66 -3.81 15.51 -6.83
C TYR A 66 -2.99 15.49 -8.13
N GLN A 67 -2.15 14.47 -8.36
CA GLN A 67 -1.38 14.36 -9.60
C GLN A 67 -2.24 14.12 -10.85
N ASN A 68 -3.39 13.46 -10.72
CA ASN A 68 -4.33 13.28 -11.83
C ASN A 68 -5.34 14.45 -11.96
N SER A 69 -5.47 15.30 -10.94
CA SER A 69 -6.44 16.40 -10.91
C SER A 69 -6.03 17.59 -11.79
N ASP A 70 -4.74 17.72 -12.15
CA ASP A 70 -4.26 18.80 -13.03
C ASP A 70 -4.45 18.51 -14.53
N PHE A 71 -4.96 17.33 -14.89
CA PHE A 71 -5.31 16.96 -16.27
C PHE A 71 -6.82 16.79 -16.51
N ASN A 72 -7.67 17.22 -15.56
CA ASN A 72 -9.09 17.40 -15.84
C ASN A 72 -9.30 18.66 -16.69
N GLU A 73 -9.11 18.46 -18.00
CA GLU A 73 -9.70 19.18 -19.13
C GLU A 73 -9.73 20.71 -19.05
N TYR A 74 -8.66 21.34 -19.52
CA TYR A 74 -8.78 22.63 -20.20
C TYR A 74 -9.52 22.38 -21.53
N ILE A 75 -10.84 22.55 -21.52
CA ILE A 75 -11.69 22.50 -22.71
C ILE A 75 -11.32 23.72 -23.57
N PHE A 76 -10.68 23.50 -24.73
CA PHE A 76 -10.49 24.52 -25.78
C PHE A 76 -11.63 24.49 -26.78
#